data_AF-A0A7C6C764-F1
#
_entry.id   AF-A0A7C6C764-F1
#
_cell.length_a   1.000
_cell.length_b   1.000
_cell.length_c   1.000
_cell.angle_alpha   90.00
_cell.angle_beta   90.00
_cell.angle_gamma   90.00
#
_symmetry.space_group_name_H-M   'P 1'
#
loop_
_entity.id
_entity.type
_entity.pdbx_description
1 polymer ?
#
loop_
_entity_poly.entity_id
_entity_poly.type
_entity_poly.pdbx_seq_one_letter_code
_entity_poly.pdbx_strand_id
1 'polypeptide(L)'
;MAIYCPACEELHYHNFSLFQLSSSPRAFHCICGFTQAQITKHHRRYEVSLLTPSGEGVRLLFTFRDFWSAPLLTFYSPEEGDVLGFFGEKKSVEEAATDFDSDFLEPDDFFAPEIMTEILAYLQKLASAHKIGCTCSNPSVGIDVYPDKVELVCSNCGSAILMSAVSEEDIVRLYSLSELRMKPASYTYLGEWLKPIR
;
A
#
# COMPACT_ATOMS: atom_id res chain seq x y z
N MET A 1 12.99 13.21 1.62
CA MET A 1 12.41 12.12 0.81
C MET A 1 11.51 11.30 1.72
N ALA A 2 10.40 10.79 1.22
CA ALA A 2 9.54 9.84 1.92
C ALA A 2 9.33 8.62 1.02
N ILE A 3 9.44 7.40 1.54
CA ILE A 3 9.29 6.17 0.75
C ILE A 3 8.32 5.23 1.46
N TYR A 4 7.37 4.68 0.71
CA TYR A 4 6.43 3.70 1.21
C TYR A 4 7.15 2.37 1.50
N CYS A 5 6.92 1.79 2.68
CA CYS A 5 7.46 0.48 3.03
C CYS A 5 6.39 -0.60 2.83
N PRO A 6 6.55 -1.56 1.90
CA PRO A 6 5.60 -2.67 1.78
C PRO A 6 5.59 -3.60 3.01
N ALA A 7 6.62 -3.55 3.86
CA ALA A 7 6.69 -4.36 5.07
C ALA A 7 6.04 -3.70 6.30
N CYS A 8 5.95 -2.36 6.33
CA CYS A 8 5.30 -1.62 7.42
C CYS A 8 3.95 -1.03 7.00
N GLU A 9 3.70 -0.99 5.69
CA GLU A 9 2.57 -0.31 5.06
C GLU A 9 2.52 1.21 5.33
N GLU A 10 3.65 1.80 5.73
CA GLU A 10 3.76 3.22 6.09
C GLU A 10 4.81 3.96 5.24
N LEU A 11 4.63 5.28 5.09
CA LEU A 11 5.63 6.19 4.54
C LEU A 11 6.72 6.50 5.56
N HIS A 12 7.98 6.21 5.22
CA HIS A 12 9.13 6.56 6.04
C HIS A 12 9.97 7.68 5.44
N TYR A 13 10.29 8.66 6.28
CA TYR A 13 11.08 9.82 5.91
C TYR A 13 12.58 9.53 5.96
N HIS A 14 13.25 9.85 4.86
CA HIS A 14 14.70 9.79 4.70
C HIS A 14 15.24 11.18 4.45
N ASN A 15 16.09 11.64 5.38
CA ASN A 15 16.85 12.87 5.23
C ASN A 15 18.30 12.54 4.85
N PHE A 16 18.77 13.11 3.76
CA PHE A 16 20.14 12.94 3.30
C PHE A 16 20.58 14.15 2.47
N SER A 17 21.88 14.40 2.47
CA SER A 17 22.50 15.45 1.67
C SER A 17 22.81 14.98 0.26
N LEU A 18 22.92 15.92 -0.68
CA LEU A 18 23.35 15.69 -2.06
C LEU A 18 24.67 14.92 -2.14
N PHE A 19 25.59 15.20 -1.22
CA PHE A 19 26.89 14.55 -1.14
C PHE A 19 26.77 13.05 -0.82
N GLN A 20 25.77 12.64 -0.06
CA GLN A 20 25.54 11.22 0.27
C GLN A 20 24.97 10.41 -0.90
N LEU A 21 24.39 11.07 -1.92
CA LEU A 21 24.02 10.42 -3.18
C LEU A 21 25.18 10.35 -4.19
N SER A 22 26.28 11.05 -3.94
CA SER A 22 27.45 10.98 -4.82
C SER A 22 28.21 9.66 -4.67
N SER A 23 28.10 9.01 -3.50
CA SER A 23 28.60 7.65 -3.23
C SER A 23 27.56 6.59 -3.61
N SER A 24 27.29 6.45 -4.92
CA SER A 24 26.37 5.45 -5.43
C SER A 24 26.98 4.02 -5.44
N PRO A 25 26.16 2.97 -5.27
CA PRO A 25 24.73 2.98 -4.95
C PRO A 25 24.46 3.29 -3.47
N ARG A 26 23.36 3.99 -3.18
CA ARG A 26 22.91 4.31 -1.82
C ARG A 26 21.60 3.61 -1.53
N ALA A 27 21.61 2.69 -0.58
CA ALA A 27 20.41 2.03 -0.07
C ALA A 27 19.75 2.87 1.05
N PHE A 28 18.42 2.80 1.10
CA PHE A 28 17.56 3.41 2.10
C PHE A 28 16.80 2.30 2.81
N HIS A 29 16.95 2.27 4.13
CA HIS A 29 16.40 1.21 4.97
C HIS A 29 15.31 1.77 5.87
N CYS A 30 14.18 1.08 5.92
CA CYS A 30 13.13 1.34 6.89
C CYS A 30 13.65 1.05 8.31
N ILE A 31 12.99 1.64 9.30
CA ILE A 31 13.19 1.35 10.73
C ILE A 31 12.92 -0.13 11.03
N CYS A 32 12.05 -0.81 10.27
CA CYS A 32 11.83 -2.25 10.39
C CYS A 32 12.99 -3.12 9.87
N GLY A 33 14.04 -2.52 9.30
CA GLY A 33 15.20 -3.22 8.73
C GLY A 33 15.04 -3.60 7.26
N PHE A 34 13.87 -3.34 6.65
CA PHE A 34 13.62 -3.62 5.24
C PHE A 34 14.29 -2.58 4.33
N THR A 35 14.84 -3.03 3.19
CA THR A 35 15.42 -2.10 2.20
C THR A 35 14.33 -1.59 1.27
N GLN A 36 13.95 -0.33 1.43
CA GLN A 36 12.82 0.26 0.72
C GLN A 36 13.21 0.77 -0.67
N ALA A 37 14.39 1.37 -0.78
CA ALA A 37 14.86 1.93 -2.04
C ALA A 37 16.37 1.89 -2.17
N GLN A 38 16.84 1.95 -3.41
CA GLN A 38 18.23 2.17 -3.74
C GLN A 38 18.35 3.22 -4.83
N ILE A 39 19.14 4.25 -4.58
CA ILE A 39 19.44 5.30 -5.57
C ILE A 39 20.84 5.05 -6.13
N THR A 40 20.91 4.83 -7.44
CA THR A 40 22.15 4.65 -8.18
C THR A 40 22.36 5.84 -9.12
N LYS A 41 23.45 6.58 -8.91
CA LYS A 41 23.88 7.63 -9.82
C LYS A 41 24.64 7.04 -10.99
N HIS A 42 24.15 7.29 -12.20
CA HIS A 42 24.86 7.11 -13.46
C HIS A 42 25.23 8.50 -14.01
N HIS A 43 26.32 8.63 -14.78
CA HIS A 43 26.92 9.91 -15.22
C HIS A 43 25.97 11.14 -15.28
N ARG A 44 24.87 11.06 -16.05
CA ARG A 44 23.86 12.14 -16.18
C ARG A 44 22.43 11.73 -15.78
N ARG A 45 22.26 10.58 -15.13
CA ARG A 45 20.95 10.00 -14.79
C ARG A 45 20.95 9.41 -13.38
N TYR A 46 19.80 9.43 -12.73
CA TYR A 46 19.59 8.71 -11.48
C TYR A 46 18.64 7.55 -11.74
N GLU A 47 19.04 6.37 -11.29
CA GLU A 47 18.17 5.21 -11.20
C GLU A 47 17.70 5.10 -9.75
N VAL A 48 16.39 5.06 -9.55
CA VAL A 48 15.75 4.84 -8.26
C VAL A 48 15.07 3.48 -8.34
N SER A 49 15.62 2.51 -7.63
CA SER A 49 14.99 1.20 -7.43
C SER A 49 14.13 1.27 -6.18
N LEU A 50 12.85 0.90 -6.30
CA LEU A 50 11.82 0.91 -5.26
C LEU A 50 11.07 -0.42 -5.27
N LEU A 51 10.17 -0.61 -4.32
CA LEU A 51 9.24 -1.74 -4.28
C LEU A 51 7.80 -1.23 -4.31
N THR A 52 6.93 -1.93 -5.03
CA THR A 52 5.47 -1.71 -4.96
C THR A 52 4.91 -2.18 -3.62
N PRO A 53 3.66 -1.81 -3.26
CA PRO A 53 2.97 -2.41 -2.12
C PRO A 53 2.91 -3.94 -2.20
N SER A 54 2.78 -4.49 -3.42
CA SER A 54 2.82 -5.93 -3.71
C SER A 54 4.22 -6.56 -3.54
N GLY A 55 5.27 -5.76 -3.27
CA GLY A 55 6.64 -6.23 -3.08
C GLY A 55 7.44 -6.42 -4.38
N GLU A 56 6.95 -5.92 -5.51
CA GLU A 56 7.63 -6.05 -6.80
C GLU A 56 8.63 -4.92 -7.04
N GLY A 57 9.77 -5.25 -7.64
CA GLY A 57 10.87 -4.31 -7.88
C GLY A 57 10.58 -3.35 -9.03
N VAL A 58 10.45 -2.05 -8.73
CA VAL A 58 10.28 -0.98 -9.71
C VAL A 58 11.60 -0.23 -9.89
N ARG A 59 11.95 0.07 -11.14
CA ARG A 59 13.12 0.91 -11.46
C ARG A 59 12.69 2.14 -12.23
N LEU A 60 12.88 3.30 -11.63
CA LEU A 60 12.57 4.59 -12.22
C LEU A 60 13.86 5.28 -12.65
N LEU A 61 13.87 5.79 -13.88
CA LEU A 61 15.03 6.48 -14.46
C LEU A 61 14.71 7.96 -14.63
N PHE A 62 15.52 8.80 -13.99
CA PHE A 62 15.38 10.25 -14.04
C PHE A 62 16.61 10.89 -14.66
N THR A 63 16.43 11.96 -15.43
CA THR A 63 17.56 12.78 -15.84
C THR A 63 18.05 13.61 -14.64
N PHE A 64 19.30 14.06 -14.67
CA PHE A 64 19.80 14.98 -13.65
C PHE A 64 18.90 16.21 -13.49
N ARG A 65 18.35 16.74 -14.58
CA ARG A 65 17.47 17.92 -14.51
C ARG A 65 16.19 17.57 -13.77
N ASP A 66 15.47 16.54 -14.20
CA ASP A 66 14.18 16.19 -13.61
C ASP A 66 14.31 15.80 -12.13
N PHE A 67 15.39 15.12 -11.78
CA PHE A 67 15.66 14.71 -10.42
C PHE A 67 15.97 15.90 -9.48
N TRP A 68 16.57 16.99 -9.98
CA TRP A 68 17.04 18.10 -9.14
C TRP A 68 16.26 19.42 -9.32
N SER A 69 15.54 19.59 -10.42
CA SER A 69 14.80 20.82 -10.71
C SER A 69 13.35 20.77 -10.26
N ALA A 70 12.81 19.58 -9.99
CA ALA A 70 11.45 19.44 -9.52
C ALA A 70 11.37 19.80 -8.02
N PRO A 71 10.45 20.68 -7.60
CA PRO A 71 10.24 20.98 -6.17
C PRO A 71 9.71 19.74 -5.42
N LEU A 72 8.95 18.91 -6.13
CA LEU A 72 8.46 17.61 -5.69
C LEU A 72 8.46 16.66 -6.89
N LEU A 73 8.98 15.46 -6.66
CA LEU A 73 9.01 14.33 -7.57
C LEU A 73 8.29 13.18 -6.89
N THR A 74 7.18 12.75 -7.46
CA THR A 74 6.45 11.58 -6.96
C THR A 74 6.89 10.35 -7.74
N PHE A 75 7.19 9.28 -7.01
CA PHE A 75 7.53 7.98 -7.56
C PHE A 75 6.25 7.19 -7.75
N TYR A 76 6.04 6.66 -8.96
CA TYR A 76 4.86 5.88 -9.30
C TYR A 76 5.25 4.49 -9.78
N SER A 77 4.40 3.50 -9.49
CA SER A 77 4.46 2.19 -10.13
C SER A 77 4.08 2.33 -11.61
N PRO A 78 4.93 1.91 -12.56
CA PRO A 78 4.60 1.98 -13.98
C PRO A 78 3.43 1.10 -14.39
N GLU A 79 3.18 0.01 -13.66
CA GLU A 79 2.14 -0.97 -13.98
C GLU A 79 0.81 -0.62 -13.33
N GLU A 80 0.82 -0.28 -12.05
CA GLU A 80 -0.39 -0.08 -11.25
C GLU A 80 -0.76 1.41 -11.09
N GLY A 81 0.22 2.32 -11.28
CA GLY A 81 0.02 3.75 -11.06
C GLY A 81 0.12 4.18 -9.60
N ASP A 82 0.35 3.25 -8.68
CA ASP A 82 0.44 3.51 -7.24
C ASP A 82 1.60 4.43 -6.88
N VAL A 83 1.40 5.25 -5.85
CA VAL A 83 2.43 6.12 -5.31
C VAL A 83 3.39 5.30 -4.42
N LEU A 84 4.66 5.28 -4.80
CA LEU A 84 5.73 4.57 -4.10
C LEU A 84 6.54 5.46 -3.15
N GLY A 85 6.39 6.78 -3.28
CA GLY A 85 7.04 7.77 -2.43
C GLY A 85 7.27 9.12 -3.09
N PHE A 86 7.92 10.00 -2.35
CA PHE A 86 8.10 11.40 -2.68
C PHE A 86 9.55 11.85 -2.48
N PHE A 87 10.08 12.62 -3.41
CA PHE A 87 11.42 13.19 -3.38
C PHE A 87 11.39 14.67 -3.73
N GLY A 88 12.02 15.53 -2.93
CA GLY A 88 12.00 16.96 -3.18
C GLY A 88 12.25 17.78 -1.92
N GLU A 89 11.77 19.01 -1.95
CA GLU A 89 11.84 19.93 -0.82
C GLU A 89 11.04 19.40 0.37
N LYS A 90 11.55 19.64 1.58
CA LYS A 90 10.97 19.09 2.80
C LYS A 90 9.47 19.42 2.94
N LYS A 91 9.08 20.68 2.73
CA LYS A 91 7.70 21.14 2.87
C LYS A 91 6.76 20.46 1.87
N SER A 92 7.16 20.37 0.60
CA SER A 92 6.36 19.72 -0.44
C SER A 92 6.25 18.21 -0.25
N VAL A 93 7.30 17.57 0.27
CA VAL A 93 7.26 16.13 0.62
C VAL A 93 6.34 15.88 1.82
N GLU A 94 6.37 16.74 2.84
CA GLU A 94 5.48 16.63 4.00
C GLU A 94 4.01 16.87 3.62
N GLU A 95 3.73 17.88 2.78
CA GLU A 95 2.37 18.13 2.26
C GLU A 95 1.85 16.93 1.45
N ALA A 96 2.62 16.45 0.48
CA ALA A 96 2.20 15.31 -0.35
C ALA A 96 2.10 13.98 0.42
N ALA A 97 2.93 13.79 1.46
CA ALA A 97 2.83 12.63 2.33
C ALA A 97 1.60 12.71 3.25
N THR A 98 1.21 13.91 3.69
CA THR A 98 -0.03 14.11 4.45
C THR A 98 -1.25 13.86 3.57
N ASP A 99 -1.23 14.34 2.33
CA ASP A 99 -2.30 14.09 1.35
C ASP A 99 -2.39 12.58 1.02
N PHE A 100 -1.26 11.88 0.91
CA PHE A 100 -1.22 10.41 0.74
C PHE A 100 -1.78 9.67 1.95
N ASP A 101 -1.49 10.14 3.17
CA ASP A 101 -2.05 9.57 4.39
C ASP A 101 -3.55 9.88 4.50
N SER A 102 -4.03 10.99 3.95
CA SER A 102 -5.46 11.34 3.93
C SER A 102 -6.31 10.54 2.94
N ASP A 103 -5.67 9.83 1.98
CA ASP A 103 -6.33 8.77 1.20
C ASP A 103 -6.53 7.49 2.04
N PHE A 104 -5.83 7.36 3.19
CA PHE A 104 -6.17 6.42 4.25
C PHE A 104 -7.15 7.11 5.21
N LEU A 105 -8.38 6.59 5.28
CA LEU A 105 -9.48 7.08 6.13
C LEU A 105 -8.99 7.59 7.50
N GLU A 106 -9.26 8.86 7.83
CA GLU A 106 -8.94 9.39 9.15
C GLU A 106 -9.84 8.73 10.21
N PRO A 107 -9.41 8.64 11.49
CA PRO A 107 -10.22 8.04 12.56
C PRO A 107 -11.63 8.64 12.69
N ASP A 108 -11.81 9.92 12.32
CA ASP A 108 -13.11 10.61 12.33
C ASP A 108 -14.02 10.25 11.13
N ASP A 109 -13.51 9.54 10.12
CA ASP A 109 -14.28 9.07 8.97
C ASP A 109 -15.02 7.75 9.22
N PHE A 110 -14.75 7.07 10.36
CA PHE A 110 -15.41 5.81 10.71
C PHE A 110 -16.66 6.04 11.55
N PHE A 111 -17.70 5.24 11.29
CA PHE A 111 -18.93 5.28 12.12
C PHE A 111 -18.66 4.81 13.56
N ALA A 112 -17.71 3.90 13.75
CA ALA A 112 -17.29 3.38 15.05
C ALA A 112 -15.76 3.14 15.06
N PRO A 113 -14.94 4.17 15.29
CA PRO A 113 -13.48 4.09 15.15
C PRO A 113 -12.82 3.06 16.08
N GLU A 114 -13.34 2.92 17.31
CA GLU A 114 -12.87 1.93 18.29
C GLU A 114 -13.12 0.50 17.80
N ILE A 115 -14.31 0.25 17.22
CA ILE A 115 -14.69 -1.06 16.67
C ILE A 115 -13.83 -1.39 15.44
N MET A 116 -13.65 -0.42 14.53
CA MET A 116 -12.82 -0.57 13.34
C MET A 116 -11.37 -0.90 13.70
N THR A 117 -10.79 -0.17 14.64
CA THR A 117 -9.41 -0.39 15.10
C THR A 117 -9.22 -1.82 15.64
N GLU A 118 -10.19 -2.32 16.42
CA GLU A 118 -10.13 -3.68 16.97
C GLU A 118 -10.26 -4.75 15.88
N ILE A 119 -11.16 -4.56 14.91
CA ILE A 119 -11.31 -5.44 13.74
C ILE A 119 -10.01 -5.50 12.94
N LEU A 120 -9.41 -4.34 12.59
CA LEU A 120 -8.18 -4.27 11.81
C LEU A 120 -7.00 -4.93 12.54
N ALA A 121 -6.85 -4.67 13.85
CA ALA A 121 -5.82 -5.30 14.67
C ALA A 121 -5.94 -6.84 14.68
N TYR A 122 -7.17 -7.36 14.73
CA TYR A 122 -7.40 -8.80 14.68
C TYR A 122 -7.16 -9.40 13.29
N LEU A 123 -7.55 -8.70 12.23
CA LEU A 123 -7.23 -9.13 10.85
C LEU A 123 -5.72 -9.17 10.62
N GLN A 124 -4.99 -8.16 11.09
CA GLN A 124 -3.53 -8.14 11.01
C GLN A 124 -2.89 -9.31 11.76
N LYS A 125 -3.44 -9.68 12.94
CA LYS A 125 -3.03 -10.87 13.69
C LYS A 125 -3.27 -12.16 12.90
N LEU A 126 -4.43 -12.31 12.24
CA LEU A 126 -4.72 -13.46 11.39
C LEU A 126 -3.81 -13.50 10.15
N ALA A 127 -3.56 -12.36 9.50
CA ALA A 127 -2.67 -12.24 8.35
C ALA A 127 -1.24 -12.66 8.70
N SER A 128 -0.70 -12.13 9.81
CA SER A 128 0.63 -12.47 10.33
C SER A 128 0.76 -13.97 10.63
N ALA A 129 -0.33 -14.59 11.10
CA ALA A 129 -0.40 -16.03 11.36
C ALA A 129 -0.71 -16.88 10.11
N HIS A 130 -0.73 -16.28 8.91
CA HIS A 130 -1.05 -16.95 7.63
C HIS A 130 -2.43 -17.63 7.64
N LYS A 131 -3.38 -17.04 8.38
CA LYS A 131 -4.76 -17.55 8.54
C LYS A 131 -5.78 -16.78 7.70
N ILE A 132 -5.32 -15.88 6.84
CA ILE A 132 -6.12 -15.23 5.79
C ILE A 132 -5.63 -15.74 4.45
N GLY A 133 -6.54 -16.18 3.58
CA GLY A 133 -6.14 -16.64 2.25
C GLY A 133 -7.31 -16.99 1.34
N CYS A 134 -6.98 -17.34 0.10
CA CYS A 134 -7.93 -17.87 -0.89
C CYS A 134 -7.53 -19.27 -1.32
N THR A 135 -8.49 -20.12 -1.68
CA THR A 135 -8.23 -21.46 -2.23
C THR A 135 -8.11 -21.46 -3.76
N CYS A 136 -7.78 -20.32 -4.38
CA CYS A 136 -7.51 -20.22 -5.81
C CYS A 136 -6.06 -20.66 -6.14
N SER A 137 -5.73 -20.74 -7.42
CA SER A 137 -4.43 -21.24 -7.90
C SER A 137 -3.25 -20.34 -7.53
N ASN A 138 -3.47 -19.02 -7.45
CA ASN A 138 -2.46 -18.03 -7.09
C ASN A 138 -3.04 -16.98 -6.14
N PRO A 139 -3.20 -17.28 -4.84
CA PRO A 139 -3.87 -16.38 -3.92
C PRO A 139 -3.03 -15.14 -3.62
N SER A 140 -3.57 -13.98 -4.01
CA SER A 140 -3.15 -12.67 -3.53
C SER A 140 -4.36 -12.03 -2.87
N VAL A 141 -4.29 -11.71 -1.57
CA VAL A 141 -5.41 -11.20 -0.77
C VAL A 141 -5.04 -9.84 -0.19
N GLY A 142 -5.83 -8.83 -0.50
CA GLY A 142 -5.75 -7.47 0.05
C GLY A 142 -6.93 -7.16 0.97
N ILE A 143 -6.86 -5.98 1.61
CA ILE A 143 -7.89 -5.45 2.50
C ILE A 143 -8.31 -4.07 1.97
N ASP A 144 -9.61 -3.90 1.75
CA ASP A 144 -10.22 -2.61 1.46
C ASP A 144 -11.01 -2.16 2.70
N VAL A 145 -10.75 -0.94 3.16
CA VAL A 145 -11.39 -0.38 4.36
C VAL A 145 -12.35 0.72 3.95
N TYR A 146 -13.57 0.68 4.50
CA TYR A 146 -14.61 1.68 4.31
C TYR A 146 -15.08 2.19 5.68
N PRO A 147 -15.73 3.37 5.75
CA PRO A 147 -16.26 3.94 6.99
C PRO A 147 -17.07 3.00 7.89
N ASP A 148 -17.82 2.06 7.30
CA ASP A 148 -18.77 1.17 7.97
C ASP A 148 -18.41 -0.32 7.88
N LYS A 149 -17.35 -0.70 7.15
CA LYS A 149 -17.07 -2.09 6.82
C LYS A 149 -15.64 -2.30 6.33
N VAL A 150 -15.19 -3.54 6.39
CA VAL A 150 -13.91 -4.02 5.86
C VAL A 150 -14.19 -5.13 4.85
N GLU A 151 -13.49 -5.12 3.73
CA GLU A 151 -13.58 -6.13 2.68
C GLU A 151 -12.22 -6.78 2.48
N LEU A 152 -12.17 -8.11 2.52
CA LEU A 152 -11.01 -8.88 2.09
C LEU A 152 -11.23 -9.28 0.64
N VAL A 153 -10.31 -8.95 -0.27
CA VAL A 153 -10.46 -9.23 -1.71
C VAL A 153 -9.28 -10.03 -2.21
N CYS A 154 -9.55 -11.08 -2.99
CA CYS A 154 -8.52 -11.81 -3.70
C CYS A 154 -8.31 -11.24 -5.11
N SER A 155 -7.23 -10.49 -5.33
CA SER A 155 -6.95 -9.83 -6.62
C SER A 155 -6.81 -10.82 -7.80
N ASN A 156 -6.47 -12.08 -7.54
CA ASN A 156 -6.33 -13.10 -8.58
C ASN A 156 -7.66 -13.69 -9.07
N CYS A 157 -8.67 -13.79 -8.21
CA CYS A 157 -9.94 -14.44 -8.58
C CYS A 157 -11.19 -13.60 -8.31
N GLY A 158 -11.04 -12.40 -7.75
CA GLY A 158 -12.14 -11.51 -7.39
C GLY A 158 -13.05 -12.02 -6.27
N SER A 159 -12.63 -13.06 -5.52
CA SER A 159 -13.40 -13.50 -4.35
C SER A 159 -13.27 -12.47 -3.24
N ALA A 160 -14.38 -12.19 -2.53
CA ALA A 160 -14.38 -11.22 -1.46
C ALA A 160 -15.13 -11.73 -0.22
N ILE A 161 -14.70 -11.29 0.96
CA ILE A 161 -15.41 -11.42 2.24
C ILE A 161 -15.67 -10.02 2.78
N LEU A 162 -16.93 -9.69 3.00
CA LEU A 162 -17.35 -8.43 3.59
C LEU A 162 -17.65 -8.60 5.08
N MET A 163 -17.16 -7.68 5.90
CA MET A 163 -17.40 -7.61 7.34
C MET A 163 -17.84 -6.21 7.72
N SER A 164 -18.99 -6.08 8.36
CA SER A 164 -19.40 -4.80 8.96
C SER A 164 -18.47 -4.43 10.12
N ALA A 165 -18.30 -3.13 10.35
CA ALA A 165 -17.41 -2.59 11.39
C ALA A 165 -18.09 -1.46 12.17
N VAL A 166 -19.36 -1.68 12.54
CA VAL A 166 -20.20 -0.64 13.18
C VAL A 166 -20.65 -1.01 14.59
N SER A 167 -20.47 -2.27 15.02
CA SER A 167 -20.96 -2.75 16.32
C SER A 167 -20.04 -3.78 16.97
N GLU A 168 -20.15 -3.93 18.29
CA GLU A 168 -19.43 -4.98 19.04
C GLU A 168 -19.80 -6.40 18.58
N GLU A 169 -21.02 -6.61 18.08
CA GLU A 169 -21.42 -7.90 17.50
C GLU A 169 -20.53 -8.30 16.32
N ASP A 170 -20.03 -7.32 15.57
CA ASP A 170 -19.15 -7.57 14.43
C ASP A 170 -17.79 -8.09 14.89
N ILE A 171 -17.26 -7.56 15.99
CA ILE A 171 -16.04 -8.07 16.64
C ILE A 171 -16.26 -9.51 17.13
N VAL A 172 -17.37 -9.77 17.82
CA VAL A 172 -17.67 -11.11 18.35
C VAL A 172 -17.79 -12.14 17.22
N ARG A 173 -18.44 -11.78 16.11
CA ARG A 173 -18.51 -12.63 14.92
C ARG A 173 -17.12 -12.90 14.36
N LEU A 174 -16.29 -11.88 14.24
CA LEU A 174 -14.92 -12.01 13.73
C LEU A 174 -14.04 -12.88 14.64
N TYR A 175 -14.11 -12.70 15.96
CA TYR A 175 -13.36 -13.50 16.94
C TYR A 175 -13.77 -14.97 16.97
N SER A 176 -15.01 -15.28 16.58
CA SER A 176 -15.45 -16.67 16.43
C SER A 176 -14.74 -17.40 15.27
N LEU A 177 -14.14 -16.64 14.35
CA LEU A 177 -13.42 -17.16 13.19
C LEU A 177 -11.93 -17.27 13.53
N SER A 178 -11.42 -18.50 13.48
CA SER A 178 -10.00 -18.80 13.71
C SER A 178 -9.15 -18.68 12.45
N GLU A 179 -9.76 -18.72 11.27
CA GLU A 179 -9.16 -18.46 9.96
C GLU A 179 -10.22 -17.93 8.98
N LEU A 180 -9.77 -17.19 7.96
CA LEU A 180 -10.58 -16.64 6.88
C LEU A 180 -10.09 -17.20 5.55
N ARG A 181 -10.86 -18.16 4.99
CA ARG A 181 -10.57 -18.78 3.70
C ARG A 181 -11.65 -18.45 2.67
N MET A 182 -11.26 -17.69 1.66
CA MET A 182 -12.09 -17.39 0.52
C MET A 182 -12.10 -18.55 -0.48
N LYS A 183 -13.28 -18.83 -1.04
CA LYS A 183 -13.42 -19.72 -2.19
C LYS A 183 -13.31 -18.90 -3.48
N PRO A 184 -12.68 -19.41 -4.55
CA PRO A 184 -12.58 -18.70 -5.82
C PRO A 184 -13.95 -18.21 -6.29
N ALA A 185 -14.04 -16.96 -6.73
CA ALA A 185 -15.29 -16.51 -7.34
C ALA A 185 -15.53 -17.36 -8.60
N SER A 186 -16.71 -17.96 -8.72
CA SER A 186 -17.10 -18.70 -9.90
C SER A 186 -17.48 -17.80 -11.09
N TYR A 187 -17.31 -16.48 -10.93
CA TYR A 187 -17.64 -15.50 -11.94
C TYR A 187 -16.38 -15.17 -12.74
N THR A 188 -16.14 -15.94 -13.81
CA THR A 188 -15.38 -15.42 -14.95
C THR A 188 -16.09 -14.14 -15.38
N TYR A 189 -15.38 -13.01 -15.46
CA TYR A 189 -15.88 -11.76 -16.04
C TYR A 189 -16.82 -12.07 -17.22
N LEU A 190 -18.14 -11.91 -17.03
CA LEU A 190 -19.07 -11.73 -18.13
C LEU A 190 -18.85 -10.29 -18.61
N GLY A 191 -17.74 -10.10 -19.32
CA GLY A 191 -17.65 -9.02 -20.27
C GLY A 191 -18.85 -9.16 -21.21
N GLU A 192 -19.61 -8.07 -21.32
CA GLU A 192 -20.88 -7.92 -22.02
C GLU A 192 -22.14 -8.22 -21.18
N TRP A 193 -22.97 -7.17 -21.08
CA TRP A 193 -24.37 -7.14 -20.62
C TRP A 193 -24.65 -6.85 -19.13
N LEU A 194 -24.01 -5.82 -18.57
CA LEU A 194 -24.71 -5.00 -17.58
C LEU A 194 -25.67 -4.07 -18.34
N LYS A 195 -26.96 -4.36 -18.29
CA LYS A 195 -27.99 -3.45 -18.84
C LYS A 195 -27.97 -2.15 -18.03
N PRO A 196 -28.03 -0.98 -18.68
CA PRO A 196 -28.13 0.28 -17.97
C PRO A 196 -29.41 0.29 -17.11
N ILE A 197 -29.25 0.71 -15.87
CA ILE A 197 -30.38 1.02 -14.99
C ILE A 197 -31.07 2.25 -15.60
N ARG A 198 -32.37 2.10 -15.90
CA ARG A 198 -33.20 3.14 -16.53
C ARG A 198 -33.32 4.38 -15.66
#